data_AF-A0A672JKR7-F1
#
_entry.id   AF-A0A672JKR7-F1
#
_cell.length_a   1.000
_cell.length_b   1.000
_cell.length_c   1.000
_cell.angle_alpha   90.00
_cell.angle_beta   90.00
_cell.angle_gamma   90.00
#
_symmetry.space_group_name_H-M   'P 1'
#
loop_
_entity.id
_entity.type
_entity.pdbx_description
1 polymer ?
#
loop_
_entity_poly.entity_id
_entity_poly.type
_entity_poly.pdbx_seq_one_letter_code
_entity_poly.pdbx_strand_id
1 'polypeptide(L)'
;MTYIRETCGCCDCEKHCGALDIVFVIDSSESVGLTNFTMEKNFVISTINKLGSMAADPASPTGTRVGVVQFSHNGTFEAIRLDDSNINSMSAFKTAVKNLQWIAGGTFTPSALKFAYDHVIRDSKRARARVSVVVVTDGRFDPRDSDNKLRYLCDDPAVVVNAIGVGDMFDERHDNENLLSIACNKKNRVTEMKRYTDLVADNFIEKMETVLCPDPVIKCPDLPCKMEPDVAQCAERPVDLVFLVDGSERLGVENHRLIGEFVQTVADRLILARSKTDRRRARIALMEFGRESENYVAFQLTHDPEVIANGLSSLRYLDSSSRVGPAIIHAIDNILGKGNARQTRRNAEVSFVFITDGVTDSSVLEEAVNTMRGQQVVSTVIATGSDVDQAVLQKLAMDDQDAIFKGQRFSDLVRSSLFDRFIQWVC
;
A
#
# COMPACT_ATOMS: atom_id res chain seq x y z
N MET A 1 -12.31 -13.07 -10.03
CA MET A 1 -13.39 -12.36 -9.31
C MET A 1 -12.70 -11.47 -8.29
N THR A 2 -12.52 -10.21 -8.64
CA THR A 2 -11.64 -9.28 -7.93
C THR A 2 -12.52 -8.36 -7.09
N TYR A 3 -12.25 -8.33 -5.79
CA TYR A 3 -13.04 -7.59 -4.81
C TYR A 3 -12.99 -6.09 -5.10
N ILE A 4 -14.17 -5.50 -5.27
CA ILE A 4 -14.42 -4.07 -5.27
C ILE A 4 -14.21 -3.59 -3.82
N ARG A 5 -13.21 -2.73 -3.59
CA ARG A 5 -13.19 -1.85 -2.41
C ARG A 5 -13.90 -0.57 -2.80
N GLU A 6 -15.20 -0.54 -2.53
CA GLU A 6 -16.02 0.67 -2.52
C GLU A 6 -15.41 1.67 -1.53
N THR A 7 -15.00 2.83 -2.02
CA THR A 7 -14.70 4.02 -1.22
C THR A 7 -16.00 4.63 -0.71
N CYS A 8 -16.65 3.95 0.22
CA CYS A 8 -17.16 4.66 1.38
C CYS A 8 -15.92 5.12 2.17
N GLY A 9 -16.01 6.18 2.97
CA GLY A 9 -15.08 6.35 4.10
C GLY A 9 -15.30 5.19 5.07
N CYS A 10 -14.91 3.97 4.68
CA CYS A 10 -14.73 2.88 5.59
C CYS A 10 -13.60 3.33 6.48
N CYS A 11 -13.98 3.74 7.69
CA CYS A 11 -13.14 3.64 8.87
C CYS A 11 -12.19 2.45 8.64
N ASP A 12 -10.87 2.65 8.74
CA ASP A 12 -9.92 1.53 8.61
C ASP A 12 -10.27 0.51 9.69
N CYS A 13 -11.10 -0.47 9.30
CA CYS A 13 -11.62 -1.45 10.23
C CYS A 13 -10.46 -2.40 10.49
N GLU A 14 -9.93 -2.34 11.70
CA GLU A 14 -8.85 -3.22 12.11
C GLU A 14 -9.43 -4.60 12.40
N LYS A 15 -8.78 -5.62 11.86
CA LYS A 15 -9.04 -7.00 12.24
C LYS A 15 -8.43 -7.22 13.62
N HIS A 16 -9.27 -7.36 14.63
CA HIS A 16 -8.83 -7.77 15.95
C HIS A 16 -9.07 -9.25 16.13
N CYS A 17 -7.99 -9.99 16.28
CA CYS A 17 -8.07 -11.33 16.82
C CYS A 17 -8.45 -11.25 18.30
N GLY A 18 -9.04 -12.33 18.83
CA GLY A 18 -9.18 -12.50 20.28
C GLY A 18 -7.81 -12.45 20.98
N ALA A 19 -7.77 -12.76 22.28
CA ALA A 19 -6.48 -12.93 22.95
C ALA A 19 -5.68 -14.06 22.26
N LEU A 20 -4.71 -13.67 21.44
CA LEU A 20 -3.90 -14.56 20.60
C LEU A 20 -2.42 -14.29 20.88
N ASP A 21 -1.72 -15.33 21.29
CA ASP A 21 -0.27 -15.30 21.47
C ASP A 21 0.35 -16.14 20.34
N ILE A 22 1.19 -15.53 19.52
CA ILE A 22 1.85 -16.20 18.39
C ILE A 22 3.33 -16.34 18.73
N VAL A 23 3.89 -17.54 18.60
CA VAL A 23 5.31 -17.80 18.79
C VAL A 23 5.88 -18.39 17.52
N PHE A 24 6.77 -17.65 16.86
CA PHE A 24 7.53 -18.18 15.74
C PHE A 24 8.78 -18.87 16.27
N VAL A 25 9.03 -20.09 15.81
CA VAL A 25 10.25 -20.85 16.09
C VAL A 25 10.97 -21.02 14.75
N ILE A 26 12.06 -20.30 14.57
CA ILE A 26 12.75 -20.14 13.28
C ILE A 26 14.13 -20.79 13.33
N ASP A 27 14.52 -21.44 12.24
CA ASP A 27 15.70 -22.27 12.14
C ASP A 27 16.90 -21.42 11.67
N SER A 28 17.91 -21.33 12.53
CA SER A 28 19.15 -20.59 12.25
C SER A 28 20.36 -21.53 12.13
N SER A 29 20.12 -22.81 11.84
CA SER A 29 21.15 -23.82 11.60
C SER A 29 22.05 -23.47 10.41
N GLU A 30 23.16 -24.21 10.30
CA GLU A 30 24.13 -24.02 9.22
C GLU A 30 23.54 -24.33 7.84
N SER A 31 22.65 -25.33 7.74
CA SER A 31 22.05 -25.78 6.48
C SER A 31 21.04 -24.80 5.90
N VAL A 32 20.36 -24.03 6.75
CA VAL A 32 19.50 -22.92 6.31
C VAL A 32 20.36 -21.82 5.67
N GLY A 33 21.42 -21.39 6.36
CA GLY A 33 22.30 -20.31 5.89
C GLY A 33 21.70 -18.90 6.02
N LEU A 34 22.57 -17.88 5.99
CA LEU A 34 22.20 -16.48 6.27
C LEU A 34 21.10 -15.93 5.34
N THR A 35 21.15 -16.27 4.05
CA THR A 35 20.18 -15.76 3.06
C THR A 35 18.77 -16.27 3.33
N ASN A 36 18.63 -17.57 3.60
CA ASN A 36 17.32 -18.18 3.87
C ASN A 36 16.80 -17.75 5.25
N PHE A 37 17.68 -17.65 6.25
CA PHE A 37 17.34 -17.10 7.57
C PHE A 37 16.79 -15.67 7.47
N THR A 38 17.32 -14.85 6.55
CA THR A 38 16.77 -13.52 6.25
C THR A 38 15.36 -13.59 5.67
N MET A 39 15.05 -14.60 4.84
CA MET A 39 13.70 -14.82 4.32
C MET A 39 12.74 -15.26 5.44
N GLU A 40 13.16 -16.12 6.36
CA GLU A 40 12.35 -16.50 7.54
C GLU A 40 12.00 -15.29 8.40
N LYS A 41 12.98 -14.40 8.66
CA LYS A 41 12.74 -13.14 9.38
C LYS A 41 11.72 -12.25 8.66
N ASN A 42 11.83 -12.14 7.35
CA ASN A 42 10.88 -11.38 6.54
C ASN A 42 9.48 -12.01 6.58
N PHE A 43 9.38 -13.34 6.55
CA PHE A 43 8.10 -14.06 6.72
C PHE A 43 7.42 -13.74 8.06
N VAL A 44 8.17 -13.78 9.16
CA VAL A 44 7.66 -13.41 10.50
C VAL A 44 7.11 -11.98 10.48
N ILE A 45 7.88 -11.03 9.94
CA ILE A 45 7.49 -9.62 9.87
C ILE A 45 6.23 -9.43 8.99
N SER A 46 6.20 -10.03 7.80
CA SER A 46 5.08 -9.90 6.85
C SER A 46 3.79 -10.52 7.39
N THR A 47 3.88 -11.68 8.05
CA THR A 47 2.72 -12.34 8.66
C THR A 47 2.08 -11.46 9.74
N ILE A 48 2.89 -10.87 10.61
CA ILE A 48 2.40 -10.01 11.69
C ILE A 48 1.88 -8.67 11.16
N ASN A 49 2.53 -8.08 10.15
CA ASN A 49 1.99 -6.89 9.46
C ASN A 49 0.59 -7.14 8.88
N LYS A 50 0.39 -8.31 8.25
CA LYS A 50 -0.91 -8.64 7.64
C LYS A 50 -2.01 -8.85 8.67
N LEU A 51 -1.68 -9.38 9.86
CA LEU A 51 -2.63 -9.54 10.97
C LEU A 51 -3.15 -8.22 11.56
N GLY A 52 -2.50 -7.09 11.27
CA GLY A 52 -3.04 -5.73 11.44
C GLY A 52 -3.15 -5.20 12.87
N SER A 53 -3.26 -6.06 13.90
CA SER A 53 -3.44 -5.62 15.30
C SER A 53 -2.48 -6.28 16.29
N MET A 54 -1.35 -5.62 16.56
CA MET A 54 -0.50 -5.95 17.71
C MET A 54 -1.03 -5.28 18.98
N ALA A 55 -1.01 -6.01 20.10
CA ALA A 55 -1.33 -5.42 21.39
C ALA A 55 -0.24 -4.41 21.78
N ALA A 56 -0.59 -3.12 21.86
CA ALA A 56 0.34 -2.07 22.28
C ALA A 56 0.78 -2.22 23.75
N ASP A 57 -0.08 -2.81 24.59
CA ASP A 57 0.23 -3.20 25.96
C ASP A 57 0.29 -4.75 26.07
N PRO A 58 1.44 -5.33 26.46
CA PRO A 58 1.57 -6.77 26.69
C PRO A 58 0.62 -7.35 27.75
N ALA A 59 0.09 -6.52 28.65
CA ALA A 59 -0.90 -6.90 29.66
C ALA A 59 -2.36 -6.80 29.16
N SER A 60 -2.58 -6.29 27.94
CA SER A 60 -3.92 -6.11 27.38
C SER A 60 -4.67 -7.45 27.26
N PRO A 61 -5.95 -7.49 27.67
CA PRO A 61 -6.78 -8.70 27.55
C PRO A 61 -7.18 -9.02 26.10
N THR A 62 -6.88 -8.14 25.15
CA THR A 62 -7.22 -8.27 23.72
C THR A 62 -6.05 -7.90 22.82
N GLY A 63 -6.01 -8.41 21.59
CA GLY A 63 -4.94 -8.13 20.61
C GLY A 63 -3.84 -9.19 20.59
N THR A 64 -3.05 -9.15 19.52
CA THR A 64 -2.04 -10.17 19.22
C THR A 64 -0.72 -9.85 19.90
N ARG A 65 -0.15 -10.82 20.63
CA ARG A 65 1.23 -10.74 21.14
C ARG A 65 2.11 -11.70 20.35
N VAL A 66 3.35 -11.32 20.09
CA VAL A 66 4.23 -12.08 19.22
C VAL A 66 5.56 -12.32 19.92
N GLY A 67 5.96 -13.59 19.98
CA GLY A 67 7.29 -14.02 20.37
C GLY A 67 8.01 -14.65 19.19
N VAL A 68 9.34 -14.62 19.23
CA VAL A 68 10.19 -15.27 18.23
C VAL A 68 11.28 -16.00 18.98
N VAL A 69 11.52 -17.26 18.65
CA VAL A 69 12.62 -18.07 19.15
C VAL A 69 13.43 -18.51 17.95
N GLN A 70 14.68 -18.07 17.86
CA GLN A 70 15.63 -18.66 16.92
C GLN A 70 16.42 -19.77 17.60
N PHE A 71 16.76 -20.80 16.85
CA PHE A 71 17.54 -21.92 17.35
C PHE A 71 18.58 -22.39 16.35
N SER A 72 19.64 -23.02 16.85
CA SER A 72 20.51 -23.88 16.03
C SER A 72 20.83 -25.15 16.83
N HIS A 73 21.93 -25.15 17.58
CA HIS A 73 22.38 -26.29 18.38
C HIS A 73 22.05 -26.15 19.87
N ASN A 74 22.38 -27.17 20.66
CA ASN A 74 22.03 -27.21 22.07
C ASN A 74 22.54 -25.98 22.85
N GLY A 75 21.61 -25.23 23.44
CA GLY A 75 21.91 -24.10 24.32
C GLY A 75 22.02 -22.74 23.62
N THR A 76 21.93 -22.69 22.29
CA THR A 76 21.93 -21.44 21.52
C THR A 76 20.51 -21.09 21.07
N PHE A 77 19.74 -20.55 22.02
CA PHE A 77 18.38 -20.05 21.78
C PHE A 77 18.35 -18.56 22.08
N GLU A 78 17.97 -17.74 21.11
CA GLU A 78 17.65 -16.34 21.35
C GLU A 78 16.13 -16.17 21.22
N ALA A 79 15.54 -15.42 22.14
CA ALA A 79 14.10 -15.23 22.17
C ALA A 79 13.70 -13.77 22.36
N ILE A 80 12.74 -13.36 21.53
CA ILE A 80 11.88 -12.21 21.78
C ILE A 80 10.66 -12.74 22.52
N ARG A 81 10.49 -12.33 23.79
CA ARG A 81 9.44 -12.85 24.66
C ARG A 81 8.08 -12.21 24.36
N LEU A 82 6.99 -12.92 24.67
CA LEU A 82 5.61 -12.44 24.48
C LEU A 82 5.26 -11.23 25.36
N ASP A 83 5.93 -11.07 26.50
CA ASP A 83 5.72 -10.03 27.51
C ASP A 83 6.82 -8.95 27.51
N ASP A 84 7.65 -8.90 26.47
CA ASP A 84 8.70 -7.87 26.36
C ASP A 84 8.08 -6.48 26.19
N SER A 85 8.26 -5.63 27.20
CA SER A 85 7.73 -4.26 27.23
C SER A 85 8.29 -3.36 26.13
N ASN A 86 9.43 -3.72 25.51
CA ASN A 86 10.00 -2.96 24.40
C ASN A 86 9.29 -3.25 23.07
N ILE A 87 8.53 -4.35 22.97
CA ILE A 87 7.82 -4.77 21.77
C ILE A 87 6.37 -4.28 21.82
N ASN A 88 6.20 -2.96 21.91
CA ASN A 88 4.90 -2.29 22.05
C ASN A 88 4.32 -1.76 20.74
N SER A 89 5.01 -1.97 19.62
CA SER A 89 4.59 -1.51 18.29
C SER A 89 5.14 -2.40 17.19
N MET A 90 4.49 -2.36 16.02
CA MET A 90 4.96 -3.07 14.84
C MET A 90 6.38 -2.68 14.44
N SER A 91 6.73 -1.40 14.58
CA SER A 91 8.06 -0.88 14.25
C SER A 91 9.13 -1.42 15.19
N ALA A 92 8.84 -1.45 16.49
CA ALA A 92 9.72 -2.05 17.51
C ALA A 92 9.91 -3.55 17.26
N PHE A 93 8.82 -4.29 16.99
CA PHE A 93 8.88 -5.71 16.65
C PHE A 93 9.73 -5.97 15.40
N LYS A 94 9.47 -5.24 14.31
CA LYS A 94 10.24 -5.34 13.07
C LYS A 94 11.73 -5.10 13.29
N THR A 95 12.07 -4.15 14.15
CA THR A 95 13.46 -3.83 14.49
C THR A 95 14.10 -4.96 15.29
N ALA A 96 13.41 -5.48 16.32
CA ALA A 96 13.90 -6.59 17.12
C ALA A 96 14.15 -7.86 16.29
N VAL A 97 13.19 -8.25 15.43
CA VAL A 97 13.36 -9.40 14.52
C VAL A 97 14.51 -9.16 13.56
N LYS A 98 14.64 -7.96 12.98
CA LYS A 98 15.77 -7.61 12.09
C LYS A 98 17.13 -7.67 12.78
N ASN A 99 17.20 -7.47 14.09
CA ASN A 99 18.46 -7.50 14.84
C ASN A 99 18.93 -8.92 15.20
N LEU A 100 18.06 -9.94 15.10
CA LEU A 100 18.45 -11.34 15.30
C LEU A 100 19.60 -11.74 14.36
N GLN A 101 20.70 -12.25 14.91
CA GLN A 101 21.86 -12.67 14.14
C GLN A 101 21.80 -14.17 13.85
N TRP A 102 22.19 -14.55 12.64
CA TRP A 102 22.29 -15.96 12.27
C TRP A 102 23.37 -16.64 13.10
N ILE A 103 23.01 -17.73 13.79
CA ILE A 103 23.91 -18.42 14.74
C ILE A 103 24.80 -19.44 14.02
N ALA A 104 24.24 -20.18 13.05
CA ALA A 104 24.82 -21.40 12.48
C ALA A 104 25.01 -22.54 13.51
N GLY A 105 25.18 -23.78 13.01
CA GLY A 105 25.34 -24.99 13.82
C GLY A 105 24.38 -26.10 13.43
N GLY A 106 24.01 -26.96 14.40
CA GLY A 106 23.06 -28.06 14.19
C GLY A 106 21.59 -27.63 14.21
N THR A 107 20.68 -28.62 14.18
CA THR A 107 19.22 -28.42 14.15
C THR A 107 18.56 -29.16 15.31
N PHE A 108 18.26 -28.44 16.39
CA PHE A 108 17.72 -28.96 17.65
C PHE A 108 16.26 -28.52 17.86
N THR A 109 15.37 -28.91 16.94
CA THR A 109 13.97 -28.45 16.92
C THR A 109 13.17 -28.89 18.15
N PRO A 110 13.17 -30.17 18.59
CA PRO A 110 12.49 -30.56 19.84
C PRO A 110 12.96 -29.79 21.08
N SER A 111 14.26 -29.48 21.19
CA SER A 111 14.80 -28.68 22.30
C SER A 111 14.41 -27.21 22.20
N ALA A 112 14.41 -26.64 21.00
CA ALA A 112 13.94 -25.27 20.75
C ALA A 112 12.47 -25.11 21.13
N LEU A 113 11.64 -26.09 20.77
CA LEU A 113 10.23 -26.13 21.15
C LEU A 113 10.04 -26.23 22.66
N LYS A 114 10.79 -27.11 23.33
CA LYS A 114 10.77 -27.15 24.80
C LYS A 114 11.18 -25.81 25.42
N PHE A 115 12.22 -25.18 24.89
CA PHE A 115 12.68 -23.87 25.35
C PHE A 115 11.60 -22.80 25.17
N ALA A 116 10.98 -22.74 24.00
CA ALA A 116 9.86 -21.84 23.70
C ALA A 116 8.69 -22.08 24.67
N TYR A 117 8.36 -23.35 24.95
CA TYR A 117 7.34 -23.68 25.92
C TYR A 117 7.68 -23.20 27.33
N ASP A 118 8.87 -23.49 27.83
CA ASP A 118 9.25 -23.13 29.19
C ASP A 118 9.35 -21.62 29.39
N HIS A 119 10.08 -20.91 28.51
CA HIS A 119 10.50 -19.52 28.76
C HIS A 119 9.63 -18.47 28.07
N VAL A 120 8.96 -18.83 26.97
CA VAL A 120 8.14 -17.89 26.19
C VAL A 120 6.66 -18.13 26.45
N ILE A 121 6.21 -19.39 26.47
CA ILE A 121 4.78 -19.72 26.57
C ILE A 121 4.35 -19.87 28.03
N ARG A 122 4.86 -20.86 28.76
CA ARG A 122 4.38 -21.21 30.11
C ARG A 122 4.49 -20.03 31.07
N ASP A 123 5.61 -19.34 31.03
CA ASP A 123 5.90 -18.26 31.98
C ASP A 123 5.25 -16.91 31.57
N SER A 124 4.83 -16.77 30.30
CA SER A 124 4.37 -15.47 29.76
C SER A 124 2.98 -15.49 29.08
N LYS A 125 2.32 -16.65 28.95
CA LYS A 125 1.01 -16.79 28.28
C LYS A 125 -0.12 -16.12 29.06
N ARG A 126 -1.04 -15.48 28.35
CA ARG A 126 -2.26 -14.91 28.95
C ARG A 126 -3.21 -16.05 29.35
N ALA A 127 -3.84 -15.95 30.53
CA ALA A 127 -4.73 -16.98 31.07
C ALA A 127 -5.93 -17.36 30.18
N ARG A 128 -6.33 -16.49 29.24
CA ARG A 128 -7.43 -16.71 28.28
C ARG A 128 -7.00 -16.71 26.82
N ALA A 129 -5.68 -16.67 26.54
CA ALA A 129 -5.20 -16.63 25.17
C ALA A 129 -5.00 -18.02 24.58
N ARG A 130 -5.33 -18.16 23.30
CA ARG A 130 -4.86 -19.29 22.49
C ARG A 130 -3.41 -19.03 22.10
N VAL A 131 -2.57 -20.05 22.16
CA VAL A 131 -1.17 -19.96 21.77
C VAL A 131 -1.00 -20.67 20.44
N SER A 132 -0.57 -19.95 19.41
CA SER A 132 -0.24 -20.53 18.10
C SER A 132 1.27 -20.52 17.91
N VAL A 133 1.87 -21.70 17.75
CA VAL A 133 3.28 -21.88 17.49
C VAL A 133 3.47 -22.17 16.01
N VAL A 134 4.32 -21.42 15.35
CA VAL A 134 4.67 -21.61 13.93
C VAL A 134 6.15 -21.98 13.87
N VAL A 135 6.43 -23.21 13.47
CA VAL A 135 7.80 -23.72 13.31
C VAL A 135 8.19 -23.64 11.85
N VAL A 136 9.36 -23.08 11.55
CA VAL A 136 9.96 -23.07 10.22
C VAL A 136 11.30 -23.79 10.31
N THR A 137 11.53 -24.77 9.45
CA THR A 137 12.78 -25.55 9.39
C THR A 137 13.04 -26.10 7.99
N ASP A 138 14.30 -26.40 7.68
CA ASP A 138 14.69 -27.11 6.46
C ASP A 138 14.56 -28.64 6.55
N GLY A 139 14.18 -29.17 7.72
CA GLY A 139 13.94 -30.59 7.93
C GLY A 139 15.13 -31.41 8.34
N ARG A 140 16.28 -30.80 8.60
CA ARG A 140 17.41 -31.55 9.16
C ARG A 140 17.19 -31.80 10.63
N PHE A 141 17.57 -32.98 11.09
CA PHE A 141 17.40 -33.41 12.47
C PHE A 141 18.74 -33.79 13.09
N ASP A 142 18.97 -33.42 14.35
CA ASP A 142 20.08 -33.97 15.13
C ASP A 142 19.60 -35.16 15.99
N PRO A 143 20.14 -36.39 15.80
CA PRO A 143 19.75 -37.57 16.57
C PRO A 143 19.91 -37.46 18.08
N ARG A 144 20.71 -36.50 18.56
CA ARG A 144 20.88 -36.21 20.00
C ARG A 144 19.67 -35.49 20.58
N ASP A 145 18.80 -34.92 19.74
CA ASP A 145 17.63 -34.18 20.18
C ASP A 145 16.37 -35.06 20.26
N SER A 146 16.06 -35.55 21.46
CA SER A 146 14.89 -36.44 21.64
C SER A 146 13.53 -35.76 21.38
N ASP A 147 12.73 -36.37 20.49
CA ASP A 147 11.32 -36.06 20.23
C ASP A 147 10.40 -36.12 21.45
N ASN A 148 10.81 -36.78 22.55
CA ASN A 148 10.02 -36.78 23.79
C ASN A 148 9.77 -35.36 24.33
N LYS A 149 10.62 -34.39 23.94
CA LYS A 149 10.47 -32.98 24.26
C LYS A 149 9.27 -32.30 23.56
N LEU A 150 8.76 -32.88 22.47
CA LEU A 150 7.59 -32.33 21.76
C LEU A 150 6.29 -32.45 22.58
N ARG A 151 6.22 -33.43 23.50
CA ARG A 151 5.06 -33.67 24.36
C ARG A 151 4.66 -32.46 25.19
N TYR A 152 5.62 -31.65 25.63
CA TYR A 152 5.34 -30.47 26.45
C TYR A 152 4.42 -29.44 25.74
N LEU A 153 4.56 -29.26 24.42
CA LEU A 153 3.61 -28.45 23.65
C LEU A 153 2.35 -29.23 23.30
N CYS A 154 2.52 -30.46 22.80
CA CYS A 154 1.41 -31.21 22.21
C CYS A 154 0.36 -31.67 23.23
N ASP A 155 0.73 -31.80 24.50
CA ASP A 155 -0.17 -32.15 25.58
C ASP A 155 -0.89 -30.92 26.19
N ASP A 156 -0.45 -29.69 25.89
CA ASP A 156 -1.15 -28.46 26.33
C ASP A 156 -2.29 -28.13 25.35
N PRO A 157 -3.56 -28.25 25.76
CA PRO A 157 -4.71 -28.01 24.88
C PRO A 157 -4.84 -26.55 24.43
N ALA A 158 -4.16 -25.61 25.09
CA ALA A 158 -4.15 -24.20 24.69
C ALA A 158 -3.15 -23.90 23.56
N VAL A 159 -2.26 -24.85 23.25
CA VAL A 159 -1.18 -24.68 22.27
C VAL A 159 -1.54 -25.37 20.96
N VAL A 160 -1.41 -24.64 19.85
CA VAL A 160 -1.62 -25.13 18.49
C VAL A 160 -0.30 -24.99 17.74
N VAL A 161 0.28 -26.10 17.30
CA VAL A 161 1.54 -26.10 16.55
C VAL A 161 1.26 -26.27 15.05
N ASN A 162 1.80 -25.36 14.24
CA ASN A 162 1.87 -25.45 12.78
C ASN A 162 3.33 -25.60 12.37
N ALA A 163 3.62 -26.56 11.51
CA ALA A 163 4.97 -26.86 11.04
C ALA A 163 5.09 -26.49 9.55
N ILE A 164 6.13 -25.75 9.20
CA ILE A 164 6.46 -25.37 7.84
C ILE A 164 7.85 -25.93 7.53
N GLY A 165 7.89 -26.89 6.60
CA GLY A 165 9.13 -27.45 6.08
C GLY A 165 9.50 -26.80 4.75
N VAL A 166 10.75 -26.37 4.60
CA VAL A 166 11.21 -25.62 3.43
C VAL A 166 12.49 -26.22 2.86
N GLY A 167 12.44 -26.64 1.60
CA GLY A 167 13.63 -27.12 0.87
C GLY A 167 13.43 -28.49 0.24
N ASP A 168 14.54 -29.18 0.02
CA ASP A 168 14.65 -30.48 -0.65
C ASP A 168 14.51 -31.69 0.29
N MET A 169 13.95 -31.48 1.49
CA MET A 169 13.56 -32.53 2.46
C MET A 169 12.62 -33.62 1.90
N PHE A 170 12.21 -33.52 0.63
CA PHE A 170 11.33 -34.45 -0.07
C PHE A 170 12.03 -35.26 -1.16
N ASP A 171 13.25 -34.88 -1.55
CA ASP A 171 14.02 -35.55 -2.61
C ASP A 171 15.15 -36.44 -2.02
N GLU A 172 15.57 -36.22 -0.77
CA GLU A 172 16.57 -37.06 -0.09
C GLU A 172 15.97 -38.04 0.95
N ARG A 173 16.35 -39.32 0.84
CA ARG A 173 16.00 -40.42 1.77
C ARG A 173 16.93 -40.48 3.00
N HIS A 174 17.26 -39.35 3.61
CA HIS A 174 17.92 -39.35 4.92
C HIS A 174 16.90 -39.07 6.02
N ASP A 175 17.28 -39.28 7.27
CA ASP A 175 16.44 -39.21 8.47
C ASP A 175 15.89 -37.78 8.71
N ASN A 176 14.96 -37.36 7.87
CA ASN A 176 14.36 -36.03 7.88
C ASN A 176 13.50 -35.86 9.14
N GLU A 177 13.47 -34.65 9.68
CA GLU A 177 12.56 -34.30 10.77
C GLU A 177 11.14 -34.70 10.40
N ASN A 178 10.47 -35.34 11.36
CA ASN A 178 9.07 -35.66 11.17
C ASN A 178 8.23 -34.41 11.48
N LEU A 179 8.00 -33.57 10.47
CA LEU A 179 7.12 -32.40 10.56
C LEU A 179 5.73 -32.77 11.12
N LEU A 180 5.26 -34.00 10.88
CA LEU A 180 4.01 -34.48 11.45
C LEU A 180 4.11 -34.62 12.98
N SER A 181 5.22 -35.11 13.52
CA SER A 181 5.48 -35.16 14.96
C SER A 181 5.54 -33.75 15.56
N ILE A 182 6.22 -32.81 14.88
CA ILE A 182 6.31 -31.40 15.30
C ILE A 182 4.92 -30.76 15.32
N ALA A 183 4.08 -31.03 14.31
CA ALA A 183 2.70 -30.59 14.25
C ALA A 183 1.74 -31.41 15.14
N CYS A 184 2.24 -32.12 16.16
CA CYS A 184 1.47 -32.92 17.11
C CYS A 184 0.56 -33.97 16.44
N ASN A 185 1.07 -34.63 15.42
CA ASN A 185 0.39 -35.62 14.59
C ASN A 185 -0.85 -35.10 13.86
N LYS A 186 -0.88 -33.80 13.53
CA LYS A 186 -1.96 -33.15 12.77
C LYS A 186 -1.50 -32.82 11.35
N LYS A 187 -1.82 -33.69 10.39
CA LYS A 187 -1.42 -33.54 8.98
C LYS A 187 -1.88 -32.23 8.33
N ASN A 188 -3.05 -31.71 8.73
CA ASN A 188 -3.58 -30.45 8.21
C ASN A 188 -2.84 -29.19 8.71
N ARG A 189 -1.86 -29.36 9.61
CA ARG A 189 -1.03 -28.27 10.17
C ARG A 189 0.42 -28.34 9.69
N VAL A 190 0.71 -29.24 8.75
CA VAL A 190 1.99 -29.33 8.07
C VAL A 190 1.87 -28.61 6.73
N THR A 191 2.79 -27.71 6.46
CA THR A 191 2.94 -27.08 5.14
C THR A 191 4.33 -27.36 4.62
N GLU A 192 4.39 -27.80 3.37
CA GLU A 192 5.61 -28.19 2.68
C GLU A 192 5.87 -27.18 1.57
N MET A 193 7.11 -26.68 1.48
CA MET A 193 7.52 -25.68 0.51
C MET A 193 8.85 -26.07 -0.13
N LYS A 194 9.02 -25.75 -1.41
CA LYS A 194 10.26 -26.07 -2.13
C LYS A 194 11.33 -25.01 -1.93
N ARG A 195 10.94 -23.75 -1.70
CA ARG A 195 11.86 -22.61 -1.64
C ARG A 195 11.47 -21.65 -0.53
N TYR A 196 12.48 -21.05 0.09
CA TYR A 196 12.31 -19.99 1.10
C TYR A 196 11.64 -18.73 0.53
N THR A 197 11.71 -18.51 -0.78
CA THR A 197 10.98 -17.43 -1.45
C THR A 197 9.47 -17.56 -1.35
N ASP A 198 8.97 -18.79 -1.18
CA ASP A 198 7.53 -19.05 -1.13
C ASP A 198 6.95 -18.66 0.23
N LEU A 199 7.79 -18.60 1.29
CA LEU A 199 7.39 -18.12 2.62
C LEU A 199 6.93 -16.65 2.57
N VAL A 200 7.54 -15.83 1.72
CA VAL A 200 7.23 -14.40 1.63
C VAL A 200 6.20 -14.07 0.56
N ALA A 201 5.60 -15.08 -0.08
CA ALA A 201 4.58 -14.88 -1.10
C ALA A 201 3.24 -14.47 -0.47
N ASP A 202 2.57 -13.46 -1.05
CA ASP A 202 1.35 -12.85 -0.51
C ASP A 202 0.22 -13.88 -0.28
N ASN A 203 0.06 -14.83 -1.20
CA ASN A 203 -0.94 -15.88 -1.10
C ASN A 203 -0.72 -16.80 0.11
N PHE A 204 0.53 -17.07 0.47
CA PHE A 204 0.86 -17.88 1.63
C PHE A 204 0.67 -17.09 2.92
N ILE A 205 1.06 -15.82 2.95
CA ILE A 205 0.83 -14.92 4.09
C ILE A 205 -0.69 -14.79 4.38
N GLU A 206 -1.53 -14.67 3.35
CA GLU A 206 -3.00 -14.62 3.50
C GLU A 206 -3.58 -15.93 4.06
N LYS A 207 -3.05 -17.07 3.61
CA LYS A 207 -3.42 -18.37 4.18
C LYS A 207 -3.04 -18.45 5.66
N MET A 208 -1.84 -18.00 6.01
CA MET A 208 -1.35 -17.99 7.40
C MET A 208 -2.15 -17.04 8.29
N GLU A 209 -2.54 -15.87 7.79
CA GLU A 209 -3.43 -14.94 8.49
C GLU A 209 -4.73 -15.65 8.92
N THR A 210 -5.33 -16.40 7.99
CA THR A 210 -6.58 -17.15 8.23
C THR A 210 -6.38 -18.32 9.20
N VAL A 211 -5.23 -19.01 9.15
CA VAL A 211 -4.92 -20.13 10.06
C VAL A 211 -4.67 -19.63 11.48
N LEU A 212 -3.97 -18.51 11.63
CA LEU A 212 -3.60 -17.92 12.92
C LEU A 212 -4.79 -17.21 13.57
N CYS A 213 -5.66 -16.59 12.77
CA CYS A 213 -6.81 -15.83 13.20
C CYS A 213 -8.06 -16.20 12.39
N PRO A 214 -8.69 -17.35 12.69
CA PRO A 214 -9.81 -17.86 11.89
C PRO A 214 -11.09 -17.03 12.02
N ASP A 215 -11.33 -16.43 13.20
CA ASP A 215 -12.54 -15.66 13.50
C ASP A 215 -12.17 -14.24 13.98
N PRO A 216 -11.66 -13.37 13.08
CA PRO A 216 -11.30 -12.00 13.45
C PRO A 216 -12.57 -11.18 13.76
N VAL A 217 -12.55 -10.45 14.87
CA VAL A 217 -13.54 -9.41 15.14
C VAL A 217 -13.11 -8.16 14.40
N ILE A 218 -13.86 -7.78 13.38
CA ILE A 218 -13.64 -6.53 12.66
C ILE A 218 -14.14 -5.40 13.56
N LYS A 219 -13.22 -4.61 14.14
CA LYS A 219 -13.61 -3.39 14.84
C LYS A 219 -13.41 -2.23 13.90
N CYS A 220 -14.51 -1.60 13.55
CA CYS A 220 -14.48 -0.30 12.92
C CYS A 220 -14.55 0.76 14.03
N PRO A 221 -13.79 1.85 13.93
CA PRO A 221 -14.02 3.03 14.75
C PRO A 221 -15.52 3.38 14.80
N ASP A 222 -16.11 3.49 15.99
CA ASP A 222 -17.46 4.01 16.18
C ASP A 222 -17.44 5.53 15.94
N LEU A 223 -17.33 5.92 14.67
CA LEU A 223 -17.75 7.24 14.25
C LEU A 223 -19.22 7.13 13.85
N PRO A 224 -20.11 8.04 14.30
CA PRO A 224 -21.47 8.05 13.83
C PRO A 224 -21.44 8.20 12.31
N CYS A 225 -21.82 7.13 11.61
CA CYS A 225 -22.12 7.19 10.19
C CYS A 225 -23.30 8.15 10.04
N LYS A 226 -23.03 9.42 9.75
CA LYS A 226 -24.02 10.25 9.08
C LYS A 226 -24.33 9.53 7.78
N MET A 227 -25.55 9.01 7.65
CA MET A 227 -26.04 8.35 6.44
C MET A 227 -26.34 9.34 5.30
N GLU A 228 -25.80 10.55 5.38
CA GLU A 228 -25.63 11.40 4.22
C GLU A 228 -24.15 11.32 3.88
N PRO A 229 -23.77 11.03 2.63
CA PRO A 229 -22.40 11.25 2.22
C PRO A 229 -22.16 12.75 2.41
N ASP A 230 -21.54 13.12 3.53
CA ASP A 230 -20.58 14.20 3.54
C ASP A 230 -19.49 13.71 2.59
N VAL A 231 -19.76 13.80 1.27
CA VAL A 231 -18.75 14.17 0.30
C VAL A 231 -18.11 15.35 0.98
N ALA A 232 -16.95 15.13 1.63
CA ALA A 232 -16.28 16.18 2.37
C ALA A 232 -16.30 17.36 1.42
N GLN A 233 -17.12 18.38 1.73
CA GLN A 233 -17.31 19.52 0.85
C GLN A 233 -15.90 19.96 0.56
N CYS A 234 -15.51 19.81 -0.71
CA CYS A 234 -14.12 19.85 -1.16
C CYS A 234 -13.37 20.78 -0.23
N ALA A 235 -12.55 20.21 0.68
CA ALA A 235 -12.21 20.85 1.94
C ALA A 235 -11.88 22.29 1.61
N GLU A 236 -12.31 23.29 2.40
CA GLU A 236 -12.03 24.70 2.07
C GLU A 236 -10.51 25.02 1.97
N ARG A 237 -9.64 24.01 1.94
CA ARG A 237 -8.31 23.99 1.35
C ARG A 237 -8.23 24.85 0.08
N PRO A 238 -7.23 25.73 0.02
CA PRO A 238 -6.92 26.48 -1.18
C PRO A 238 -6.21 25.58 -2.21
N VAL A 239 -6.80 25.43 -3.39
CA VAL A 239 -6.17 24.72 -4.53
C VAL A 239 -6.28 25.58 -5.79
N ASP A 240 -5.19 25.73 -6.52
CA ASP A 240 -5.13 26.36 -7.84
C ASP A 240 -5.00 25.24 -8.89
N LEU A 241 -6.12 24.87 -9.51
CA LEU A 241 -6.18 23.82 -10.53
C LEU A 241 -5.90 24.39 -11.92
N VAL A 242 -5.05 23.74 -12.68
CA VAL A 242 -4.74 24.09 -14.06
C VAL A 242 -5.01 22.87 -14.94
N PHE A 243 -6.02 22.97 -15.80
CA PHE A 243 -6.30 21.95 -16.81
C PHE A 243 -5.41 22.18 -18.03
N LEU A 244 -4.63 21.17 -18.40
CA LEU A 244 -3.87 21.10 -19.65
C LEU A 244 -4.55 20.08 -20.57
N VAL A 245 -5.30 20.59 -21.54
CA VAL A 245 -6.10 19.79 -22.48
C VAL A 245 -5.32 19.57 -23.77
N ASP A 246 -5.20 18.31 -24.18
CA ASP A 246 -4.58 17.90 -25.42
C ASP A 246 -5.49 18.24 -26.62
N GLY A 247 -5.07 19.18 -27.46
CA GLY A 247 -5.80 19.60 -28.67
C GLY A 247 -5.47 18.78 -29.92
N SER A 248 -4.96 17.56 -29.76
CA SER A 248 -4.50 16.76 -30.89
C SER A 248 -5.61 16.13 -31.73
N GLU A 249 -5.30 15.88 -33.00
CA GLU A 249 -6.17 15.15 -33.95
C GLU A 249 -6.67 13.81 -33.38
N ARG A 250 -5.80 13.11 -32.64
CA ARG A 250 -6.09 11.79 -32.06
C ARG A 250 -7.17 11.85 -30.98
N LEU A 251 -7.24 12.96 -30.24
CA LEU A 251 -8.30 13.18 -29.26
C LEU A 251 -9.65 13.32 -29.96
N GLY A 252 -9.71 14.13 -31.03
CA GLY A 252 -10.91 14.37 -31.81
C GLY A 252 -11.88 15.38 -31.19
N VAL A 253 -12.66 16.04 -32.06
CA VAL A 253 -13.56 17.16 -31.70
C VAL A 253 -14.68 16.76 -30.73
N GLU A 254 -15.21 15.54 -30.83
CA GLU A 254 -16.27 15.07 -29.93
C GLU A 254 -15.78 14.93 -28.49
N ASN A 255 -14.58 14.39 -28.30
CA ASN A 255 -13.97 14.25 -26.99
C ASN A 255 -13.55 15.60 -26.44
N HIS A 256 -13.04 16.50 -27.28
CA HIS A 256 -12.76 17.88 -26.90
C HIS A 256 -13.99 18.59 -26.33
N ARG A 257 -15.16 18.43 -26.96
CA ARG A 257 -16.44 18.96 -26.45
C ARG A 257 -16.80 18.39 -25.08
N LEU A 258 -16.61 17.07 -24.88
CA LEU A 258 -16.85 16.41 -23.59
C LEU A 258 -15.90 16.90 -22.49
N ILE A 259 -14.65 17.23 -22.83
CA ILE A 259 -13.68 17.80 -21.88
C ILE A 259 -14.15 19.17 -21.39
N GLY A 260 -14.69 20.01 -22.29
CA GLY A 260 -15.30 21.28 -21.90
C GLY A 260 -16.45 21.10 -20.89
N GLU A 261 -17.34 20.14 -21.14
CA GLU A 261 -18.43 19.78 -20.21
C GLU A 261 -17.89 19.24 -18.87
N PHE A 262 -16.84 18.41 -18.91
CA PHE A 262 -16.18 17.89 -17.72
C PHE A 262 -15.62 19.04 -16.86
N VAL A 263 -14.89 19.98 -17.45
CA VAL A 263 -14.31 21.12 -16.72
C VAL A 263 -15.40 22.03 -16.15
N GLN A 264 -16.51 22.26 -16.88
CA GLN A 264 -17.67 22.97 -16.35
C GLN A 264 -18.26 22.24 -15.13
N THR A 265 -18.44 20.92 -15.22
CA THR A 265 -18.99 20.11 -14.12
C THR A 265 -18.06 20.13 -12.90
N VAL A 266 -16.74 20.11 -13.11
CA VAL A 266 -15.76 20.28 -12.02
C VAL A 266 -15.91 21.67 -11.39
N ALA A 267 -15.98 22.74 -12.20
CA ALA A 267 -16.14 24.10 -11.69
C ALA A 267 -17.42 24.27 -10.85
N ASP A 268 -18.52 23.65 -11.25
CA ASP A 268 -19.80 23.69 -10.55
C ASP A 268 -19.80 22.86 -9.26
N ARG A 269 -19.01 21.78 -9.22
CA ARG A 269 -18.88 20.89 -8.05
C ARG A 269 -17.91 21.43 -7.01
N LEU A 270 -16.84 22.09 -7.44
CA LEU A 270 -15.85 22.69 -6.55
C LEU A 270 -16.41 23.97 -5.91
N ILE A 271 -16.14 24.16 -4.62
CA ILE A 271 -16.40 25.45 -4.00
C ILE A 271 -15.30 26.40 -4.48
N LEU A 272 -15.65 27.34 -5.36
CA LEU A 272 -14.72 28.36 -5.87
C LEU A 272 -14.42 29.43 -4.82
N ALA A 273 -13.23 30.01 -4.91
CA ALA A 273 -12.76 31.12 -4.09
C ALA A 273 -13.66 32.35 -4.21
N ARG A 274 -13.71 33.18 -3.16
CA ARG A 274 -14.51 34.42 -3.19
C ARG A 274 -13.76 35.62 -3.79
N SER A 275 -12.43 35.51 -3.91
CA SER A 275 -11.58 36.55 -4.46
C SER A 275 -10.25 35.96 -4.94
N LYS A 276 -9.47 36.76 -5.66
CA LYS A 276 -8.11 36.36 -6.10
C LYS A 276 -7.16 36.05 -4.93
N THR A 277 -7.40 36.59 -3.74
CA THR A 277 -6.54 36.46 -2.56
C THR A 277 -7.15 35.57 -1.47
N ASP A 278 -8.27 34.90 -1.75
CA ASP A 278 -8.92 34.00 -0.81
C ASP A 278 -7.96 32.89 -0.38
N ARG A 279 -7.75 32.74 0.92
CA ARG A 279 -6.85 31.73 1.50
C ARG A 279 -7.49 30.35 1.59
N ARG A 280 -8.72 30.22 1.10
CA ARG A 280 -9.51 28.99 1.06
C ARG A 280 -10.02 28.74 -0.36
N ARG A 281 -10.51 27.52 -0.63
CA ARG A 281 -11.30 27.15 -1.83
C ARG A 281 -10.54 27.15 -3.16
N ALA A 282 -11.16 26.62 -4.20
CA ALA A 282 -10.52 26.39 -5.49
C ALA A 282 -10.48 27.63 -6.41
N ARG A 283 -9.44 27.73 -7.24
CA ARG A 283 -9.43 28.54 -8.47
C ARG A 283 -9.05 27.62 -9.62
N ILE A 284 -9.60 27.89 -10.80
CA ILE A 284 -9.35 27.05 -11.97
C ILE A 284 -8.77 27.87 -13.12
N ALA A 285 -7.92 27.25 -13.92
CA ALA A 285 -7.43 27.74 -15.21
C ALA A 285 -7.53 26.62 -16.24
N LEU A 286 -7.67 26.99 -17.51
CA LEU A 286 -7.67 26.03 -18.60
C LEU A 286 -6.80 26.51 -19.75
N MET A 287 -5.98 25.59 -20.24
CA MET A 287 -5.16 25.77 -21.42
C MET A 287 -5.28 24.53 -22.31
N GLU A 288 -5.39 24.76 -23.61
CA GLU A 288 -5.29 23.74 -24.64
C GLU A 288 -3.90 23.80 -25.29
N PHE A 289 -3.28 22.65 -25.52
CA PHE A 289 -1.95 22.56 -26.12
C PHE A 289 -1.95 21.67 -27.36
N GLY A 290 -1.10 22.03 -28.32
CA GLY A 290 -0.86 21.30 -29.55
C GLY A 290 0.64 21.17 -29.83
N ARG A 291 1.08 21.73 -30.97
CA ARG A 291 2.51 21.89 -31.31
C ARG A 291 3.22 22.79 -30.30
N GLU A 292 4.55 22.83 -30.38
CA GLU A 292 5.41 23.55 -29.42
C GLU A 292 5.03 25.03 -29.24
N SER A 293 4.56 25.70 -30.29
CA SER A 293 4.12 27.09 -30.28
C SER A 293 2.60 27.28 -30.17
N GLU A 294 1.82 26.20 -30.15
CA GLU A 294 0.36 26.23 -30.17
C GLU A 294 -0.18 25.91 -28.77
N ASN A 295 -0.12 26.94 -27.92
CA ASN A 295 -0.56 26.87 -26.53
C ASN A 295 -1.61 27.96 -26.32
N TYR A 296 -2.88 27.59 -26.21
CA TYR A 296 -3.99 28.53 -26.08
C TYR A 296 -4.56 28.51 -24.66
N VAL A 297 -4.38 29.60 -23.92
CA VAL A 297 -4.97 29.76 -22.58
C VAL A 297 -6.39 30.27 -22.74
N ALA A 298 -7.38 29.40 -22.49
CA ALA A 298 -8.80 29.76 -22.59
C ALA A 298 -9.21 30.75 -21.50
N PHE A 299 -8.72 30.53 -20.27
CA PHE A 299 -8.83 31.47 -19.18
C PHE A 299 -7.73 31.25 -18.14
N GLN A 300 -7.27 32.36 -17.57
CA GLN A 300 -6.30 32.39 -16.48
C GLN A 300 -6.94 31.92 -15.16
N LEU A 301 -6.12 31.72 -14.12
CA LEU A 301 -6.59 31.34 -12.77
C LEU A 301 -7.70 32.29 -12.30
N THR A 302 -8.91 31.76 -12.27
CA THR A 302 -10.12 32.52 -11.94
C THR A 302 -10.98 31.76 -10.94
N HIS A 303 -11.88 32.52 -10.31
CA HIS A 303 -12.91 32.04 -9.40
C HIS A 303 -14.30 32.51 -9.87
N ASP A 304 -14.35 33.19 -11.01
CA ASP A 304 -15.55 33.78 -11.58
C ASP A 304 -16.20 32.78 -12.55
N PRO A 305 -17.40 32.27 -12.24
CA PRO A 305 -18.13 31.33 -13.09
C PRO A 305 -18.40 31.87 -14.49
N GLU A 306 -18.60 33.19 -14.65
CA GLU A 306 -18.86 33.78 -15.98
C GLU A 306 -17.62 33.73 -16.86
N VAL A 307 -16.43 33.97 -16.29
CA VAL A 307 -15.16 33.85 -17.02
C VAL A 307 -14.92 32.41 -17.45
N ILE A 308 -15.25 31.45 -16.59
CA ILE A 308 -15.12 30.02 -16.88
C ILE A 308 -16.07 29.62 -18.01
N ALA A 309 -17.36 29.93 -17.88
CA ALA A 309 -18.37 29.59 -18.88
C ALA A 309 -18.07 30.22 -20.24
N ASN A 310 -17.68 31.51 -20.27
CA ASN A 310 -17.31 32.20 -21.50
C ASN A 310 -16.06 31.59 -22.13
N GLY A 311 -15.02 31.33 -21.32
CA GLY A 311 -13.78 30.71 -21.78
C GLY A 311 -14.02 29.33 -22.40
N LEU A 312 -14.83 28.50 -21.75
CA LEU A 312 -15.23 27.18 -22.27
C LEU A 312 -16.06 27.28 -23.55
N SER A 313 -16.99 28.25 -23.65
CA SER A 313 -17.79 28.45 -24.86
C SER A 313 -16.96 28.92 -26.07
N SER A 314 -15.83 29.60 -25.82
CA SER A 314 -14.90 30.09 -26.83
C SER A 314 -13.77 29.11 -27.16
N LEU A 315 -13.72 27.96 -26.46
CA LEU A 315 -12.65 26.99 -26.62
C LEU A 315 -12.68 26.39 -28.02
N ARG A 316 -11.58 26.56 -28.76
CA ARG A 316 -11.46 26.07 -30.14
C ARG A 316 -10.54 24.85 -30.17
N TYR A 317 -11.08 23.75 -30.64
CA TYR A 317 -10.32 22.55 -30.96
C TYR A 317 -9.17 22.87 -31.94
N LEU A 318 -7.93 22.58 -31.52
CA LEU A 318 -6.73 22.95 -32.27
C LEU A 318 -6.48 22.07 -33.51
N ASP A 319 -6.91 20.81 -33.48
CA ASP A 319 -6.65 19.82 -34.54
C ASP A 319 -5.15 19.70 -34.88
N SER A 320 -4.33 19.51 -33.85
CA SER A 320 -2.86 19.60 -33.95
C SER A 320 -2.11 18.33 -33.51
N SER A 321 -0.81 18.41 -33.30
CA SER A 321 0.01 17.35 -32.68
C SER A 321 0.03 17.49 -31.16
N SER A 322 0.37 16.45 -30.41
CA SER A 322 0.50 16.53 -28.95
C SER A 322 1.96 16.71 -28.49
N ARG A 323 2.30 17.87 -27.90
CA ARG A 323 3.61 18.16 -27.28
C ARG A 323 3.45 18.69 -25.85
N VAL A 324 3.36 17.77 -24.89
CA VAL A 324 3.11 18.10 -23.48
C VAL A 324 4.28 18.84 -22.78
N GLY A 325 5.54 18.56 -23.15
CA GLY A 325 6.71 19.16 -22.50
C GLY A 325 6.73 20.69 -22.59
N PRO A 326 6.70 21.28 -23.80
CA PRO A 326 6.57 22.72 -23.99
C PRO A 326 5.31 23.32 -23.35
N ALA A 327 4.19 22.59 -23.39
CA ALA A 327 2.93 23.02 -22.78
C ALA A 327 3.05 23.23 -21.26
N ILE A 328 3.76 22.34 -20.56
CA ILE A 328 4.05 22.45 -19.13
C ILE A 328 4.86 23.72 -18.84
N ILE A 329 5.93 23.95 -19.58
CA ILE A 329 6.77 25.14 -19.40
C ILE A 329 5.96 26.41 -19.65
N HIS A 330 5.15 26.42 -20.72
CA HIS A 330 4.27 27.53 -21.05
C HIS A 330 3.23 27.82 -19.95
N ALA A 331 2.63 26.78 -19.37
CA ALA A 331 1.67 26.92 -18.26
C ALA A 331 2.34 27.50 -17.01
N ILE A 332 3.55 27.04 -16.68
CA ILE A 332 4.30 27.59 -15.53
C ILE A 332 4.62 29.07 -15.75
N ASP A 333 5.04 29.47 -16.95
CA ASP A 333 5.42 30.85 -17.24
C ASP A 333 4.23 31.81 -17.35
N ASN A 334 3.13 31.37 -17.97
CA ASN A 334 2.00 32.26 -18.32
C ASN A 334 0.78 32.14 -17.40
N ILE A 335 0.58 30.99 -16.73
CA ILE A 335 -0.55 30.77 -15.81
C ILE A 335 -0.09 30.93 -14.36
N LEU A 336 1.00 30.26 -13.97
CA LEU A 336 1.49 30.36 -12.59
C LEU A 336 2.28 31.64 -12.34
N GLY A 337 3.10 32.04 -13.31
CA GLY A 337 3.99 33.20 -13.22
C GLY A 337 5.17 32.97 -12.24
N LYS A 338 6.28 33.66 -12.47
CA LYS A 338 7.52 33.53 -11.66
C LYS A 338 7.76 34.75 -10.77
N GLY A 339 8.37 34.53 -9.60
CA GLY A 339 8.84 35.60 -8.70
C GLY A 339 7.73 36.56 -8.25
N ASN A 340 7.92 37.87 -8.48
CA ASN A 340 6.95 38.91 -8.11
C ASN A 340 5.69 38.94 -9.00
N ALA A 341 5.70 38.23 -10.13
CA ALA A 341 4.57 38.11 -11.04
C ALA A 341 3.74 36.82 -10.80
N ARG A 342 4.02 36.07 -9.74
CA ARG A 342 3.34 34.82 -9.38
C ARG A 342 1.83 35.07 -9.17
N GLN A 343 1.01 34.40 -9.97
CA GLN A 343 -0.45 34.46 -9.95
C GLN A 343 -1.07 33.45 -8.97
N THR A 344 -0.33 32.40 -8.60
CA THR A 344 -0.78 31.39 -7.62
C THR A 344 -0.76 31.92 -6.20
N ARG A 345 -1.67 31.42 -5.35
CA ARG A 345 -1.69 31.76 -3.93
C ARG A 345 -0.56 31.06 -3.18
N ARG A 346 0.11 31.76 -2.26
CA ARG A 346 1.25 31.20 -1.50
C ARG A 346 0.91 29.99 -0.63
N ASN A 347 -0.34 29.88 -0.21
CA ASN A 347 -0.83 28.79 0.64
C ASN A 347 -1.68 27.78 -0.13
N ALA A 348 -1.87 27.95 -1.45
CA ALA A 348 -2.61 27.00 -2.27
C ALA A 348 -1.68 25.91 -2.80
N GLU A 349 -2.19 24.69 -2.82
CA GLU A 349 -1.59 23.64 -3.65
C GLU A 349 -1.83 23.97 -5.12
N VAL A 350 -0.82 23.78 -5.96
CA VAL A 350 -0.95 23.95 -7.41
C VAL A 350 -1.08 22.55 -8.01
N SER A 351 -2.20 22.28 -8.68
CA SER A 351 -2.48 20.97 -9.26
C SER A 351 -2.65 21.08 -10.77
N PHE A 352 -1.83 20.35 -11.52
CA PHE A 352 -1.93 20.23 -12.97
C PHE A 352 -2.74 18.99 -13.31
N VAL A 353 -3.79 19.16 -14.10
CA VAL A 353 -4.64 18.09 -14.58
C VAL A 353 -4.45 17.96 -16.09
N PHE A 354 -3.69 16.96 -16.50
CA PHE A 354 -3.45 16.64 -17.90
C PHE A 354 -4.60 15.81 -18.43
N ILE A 355 -5.20 16.23 -19.54
CA ILE A 355 -6.25 15.47 -20.22
C ILE A 355 -5.74 15.15 -21.62
N THR A 356 -5.39 13.89 -21.87
CA THR A 356 -4.70 13.45 -23.10
C THR A 356 -5.20 12.08 -23.55
N ASP A 357 -4.92 11.72 -24.81
CA ASP A 357 -5.09 10.35 -25.32
C ASP A 357 -3.88 9.45 -24.97
N GLY A 358 -2.86 10.02 -24.32
CA GLY A 358 -1.71 9.30 -23.81
C GLY A 358 -0.58 9.08 -24.82
N VAL A 359 -0.62 9.70 -26.00
CA VAL A 359 0.50 9.66 -26.96
C VAL A 359 0.99 11.06 -27.28
N THR A 360 2.14 11.41 -26.73
CA THR A 360 2.81 12.71 -26.93
C THR A 360 4.31 12.51 -27.13
N ASP A 361 4.95 13.47 -27.81
CA ASP A 361 6.41 13.54 -27.88
C ASP A 361 7.00 13.66 -26.46
N SER A 362 7.92 12.76 -26.10
CA SER A 362 8.54 12.66 -24.79
C SER A 362 9.93 13.29 -24.70
N SER A 363 10.44 13.88 -25.78
CA SER A 363 11.84 14.36 -25.86
C SER A 363 12.21 15.43 -24.83
N VAL A 364 11.26 16.33 -24.48
CA VAL A 364 11.46 17.43 -23.50
C VAL A 364 10.69 17.17 -22.20
N LEU A 365 10.09 16.00 -22.04
CA LEU A 365 9.21 15.69 -20.92
C LEU A 365 9.97 15.68 -19.58
N GLU A 366 11.21 15.20 -19.55
CA GLU A 366 11.98 15.09 -18.31
C GLU A 366 12.34 16.46 -17.73
N GLU A 367 12.72 17.42 -18.57
CA GLU A 367 12.98 18.81 -18.16
C GLU A 367 11.71 19.48 -17.63
N ALA A 368 10.58 19.27 -18.32
CA ALA A 368 9.28 19.77 -17.90
C ALA A 368 8.85 19.22 -16.54
N VAL A 369 9.00 17.92 -16.31
CA VAL A 369 8.69 17.27 -15.02
C VAL A 369 9.59 17.79 -13.91
N ASN A 370 10.89 17.96 -14.16
CA ASN A 370 11.80 18.56 -13.18
C ASN A 370 11.42 20.01 -12.83
N THR A 371 10.94 20.77 -13.81
CA THR A 371 10.43 22.13 -13.58
C THR A 371 9.15 22.12 -12.73
N MET A 372 8.22 21.20 -12.99
CA MET A 372 7.03 21.02 -12.15
C MET A 372 7.40 20.67 -10.71
N ARG A 373 8.34 19.74 -10.50
CA ARG A 373 8.86 19.39 -9.16
C ARG A 373 9.45 20.62 -8.46
N GLY A 374 10.23 21.43 -9.16
CA GLY A 374 10.80 22.68 -8.62
C GLY A 374 9.74 23.71 -8.21
N GLN A 375 8.56 23.70 -8.83
CA GLN A 375 7.42 24.56 -8.48
C GLN A 375 6.44 23.90 -7.48
N GLN A 376 6.76 22.71 -6.97
CA GLN A 376 5.89 21.93 -6.06
C GLN A 376 4.48 21.67 -6.64
N VAL A 377 4.41 21.45 -7.96
CA VAL A 377 3.16 21.12 -8.64
C VAL A 377 2.80 19.66 -8.38
N VAL A 378 1.55 19.41 -7.99
CA VAL A 378 0.96 18.08 -7.97
C VAL A 378 0.42 17.78 -9.36
N SER A 379 0.72 16.61 -9.90
CA SER A 379 0.32 16.23 -11.26
C SER A 379 -0.75 15.14 -11.22
N THR A 380 -1.80 15.32 -12.02
CA THR A 380 -2.88 14.35 -12.21
C THR A 380 -3.05 14.12 -13.71
N VAL A 381 -3.15 12.87 -14.13
CA VAL A 381 -3.25 12.54 -15.56
C VAL A 381 -4.54 11.78 -15.83
N ILE A 382 -5.39 12.37 -16.64
CA ILE A 382 -6.60 11.76 -17.18
C ILE A 382 -6.30 11.32 -18.61
N ALA A 383 -6.21 10.00 -18.81
CA ALA A 383 -5.93 9.40 -20.10
C ALA A 383 -7.14 8.61 -20.60
N THR A 384 -7.44 8.71 -21.88
CA THR A 384 -8.45 7.83 -22.50
C THR A 384 -7.95 7.20 -23.79
N GLY A 385 -8.57 6.07 -24.16
CA GLY A 385 -8.18 5.29 -25.33
C GLY A 385 -7.46 3.99 -24.94
N SER A 386 -7.33 3.08 -25.92
CA SER A 386 -6.65 1.79 -25.74
C SER A 386 -5.13 1.89 -25.92
N ASP A 387 -4.68 2.86 -26.74
CA ASP A 387 -3.32 2.92 -27.26
C ASP A 387 -2.51 4.02 -26.57
N VAL A 388 -2.46 3.94 -25.24
CA VAL A 388 -1.80 4.90 -24.37
C VAL A 388 -0.35 4.49 -24.10
N ASP A 389 0.59 5.43 -24.20
CA ASP A 389 1.96 5.21 -23.74
C ASP A 389 2.04 5.30 -22.21
N GLN A 390 2.11 4.14 -21.57
CA GLN A 390 2.18 4.03 -20.11
C GLN A 390 3.43 4.74 -19.54
N ALA A 391 4.56 4.73 -20.24
CA ALA A 391 5.78 5.35 -19.74
C ALA A 391 5.65 6.87 -19.69
N VAL A 392 4.95 7.46 -20.67
CA VAL A 392 4.64 8.90 -20.68
C VAL A 392 3.69 9.26 -19.54
N LEU A 393 2.62 8.47 -19.32
CA LEU A 393 1.68 8.74 -18.23
C LEU A 393 2.36 8.68 -16.86
N GLN A 394 3.20 7.66 -16.64
CA GLN A 394 3.92 7.50 -15.37
C GLN A 394 4.85 8.68 -15.11
N LYS A 395 5.57 9.15 -16.14
CA LYS A 395 6.42 10.33 -16.03
C LYS A 395 5.62 11.60 -15.75
N LEU A 396 4.50 11.80 -16.44
CA LEU A 396 3.62 12.96 -16.21
C LEU A 396 3.05 12.95 -14.80
N ALA A 397 2.61 11.80 -14.31
CA ALA A 397 2.11 11.60 -12.96
C ALA A 397 3.23 11.57 -11.88
N MET A 398 4.48 11.87 -12.26
CA MET A 398 5.64 11.87 -11.36
C MET A 398 5.83 10.55 -10.58
N ASP A 399 5.61 9.44 -11.27
CA ASP A 399 5.69 8.06 -10.76
C ASP A 399 4.57 7.65 -9.78
N ASP A 400 3.59 8.53 -9.53
CA ASP A 400 2.39 8.21 -8.75
C ASP A 400 1.34 7.52 -9.64
N GLN A 401 1.07 6.23 -9.39
CA GLN A 401 0.07 5.49 -10.16
C GLN A 401 -1.38 5.88 -9.81
N ASP A 402 -1.62 6.37 -8.59
CA ASP A 402 -2.95 6.72 -8.12
C ASP A 402 -3.43 8.04 -8.73
N ALA A 403 -2.48 8.89 -9.16
CA ALA A 403 -2.72 10.11 -9.91
C ALA A 403 -3.14 9.87 -11.38
N ILE A 404 -3.19 8.62 -11.85
CA ILE A 404 -3.52 8.26 -13.24
C ILE A 404 -4.97 7.74 -13.35
N PHE A 405 -5.82 8.51 -14.02
CA PHE A 405 -7.22 8.21 -14.26
C PHE A 405 -7.40 7.73 -15.69
N LYS A 406 -7.63 6.42 -15.85
CA LYS A 406 -7.86 5.81 -17.17
C LYS A 406 -9.34 5.55 -17.43
N GLY A 407 -9.82 6.00 -18.59
CA GLY A 407 -11.16 5.69 -19.11
C GLY A 407 -11.08 5.04 -20.49
N GLN A 408 -12.01 4.14 -20.82
CA GLN A 408 -12.11 3.61 -22.19
C GLN A 408 -12.71 4.64 -23.14
N ARG A 409 -13.64 5.48 -22.64
CA ARG A 409 -14.24 6.59 -23.38
C ARG A 409 -14.22 7.86 -22.54
N PHE A 410 -14.12 9.02 -23.17
CA PHE A 410 -14.25 10.30 -22.48
C PHE A 410 -15.61 10.48 -21.80
N SER A 411 -16.66 9.84 -22.34
CA SER A 411 -17.98 9.82 -21.70
C SER A 411 -18.00 9.12 -20.34
N ASP A 412 -17.01 8.27 -20.05
CA ASP A 412 -16.85 7.66 -18.72
C ASP A 412 -16.30 8.66 -17.69
N LEU A 413 -15.64 9.74 -18.13
CA LEU A 413 -15.11 10.78 -17.22
C LEU A 413 -16.22 11.65 -16.61
N VAL A 414 -17.35 11.77 -17.30
CA VAL A 414 -18.53 12.51 -16.85
C VAL A 414 -19.48 11.62 -16.03
N ARG A 415 -19.25 10.29 -16.01
CA ARG A 415 -20.02 9.38 -15.15
C ARG A 415 -19.59 9.54 -13.69
N SER A 416 -20.57 9.43 -12.79
CA SER A 416 -20.40 9.71 -11.36
C SER A 416 -19.19 8.99 -10.75
N SER A 417 -18.95 7.71 -11.03
CA SER A 417 -17.88 6.97 -10.34
C SER A 417 -16.44 7.47 -10.60
N LEU A 418 -16.12 7.90 -11.84
CA LEU A 418 -14.77 8.41 -12.16
C LEU A 418 -14.66 9.88 -11.80
N PHE A 419 -15.72 10.65 -12.10
CA PHE A 419 -15.83 12.04 -11.71
C PHE A 419 -15.72 12.24 -10.18
N ASP A 420 -16.46 11.47 -9.39
CA ASP A 420 -16.45 11.53 -7.93
C ASP A 420 -15.06 11.17 -7.38
N ARG A 421 -14.39 10.17 -7.97
CA ARG A 421 -13.00 9.83 -7.60
C ARG A 421 -12.03 10.95 -7.93
N PHE A 422 -12.19 11.60 -9.08
CA PHE A 422 -11.36 12.75 -9.48
C PHE A 422 -11.60 13.94 -8.53
N ILE A 423 -12.85 14.26 -8.23
CA ILE A 423 -13.18 15.30 -7.25
C ILE A 423 -12.56 14.96 -5.89
N GLN A 424 -12.68 13.70 -5.41
CA GLN A 424 -12.06 13.28 -4.15
C GLN A 424 -10.54 13.43 -4.16
N TRP A 425 -9.86 13.15 -5.28
CA TRP A 425 -8.42 13.33 -5.43
C TRP A 425 -8.00 14.80 -5.37
N VAL A 426 -8.83 15.70 -5.89
CA VAL A 426 -8.57 17.15 -5.93
C VAL A 426 -8.74 17.84 -4.55
N CYS A 427 -9.54 17.28 -3.63
CA CYS A 427 -10.10 18.01 -2.47
C CYS A 427 -9.26 18.06 -1.15
#